data_AF-A0A3D4BBM4-F1
#
_entry.id   AF-A0A3D4BBM4-F1
#
_cell.length_a   1.000
_cell.length_b   1.000
_cell.length_c   1.000
_cell.angle_alpha   90.00
_cell.angle_beta   90.00
_cell.angle_gamma   90.00
#
_symmetry.space_group_name_H-M   'P 1'
#
loop_
_entity.id
_entity.type
_entity.pdbx_description
1 polymer ?
#
loop_
_entity_poly.entity_id
_entity_poly.type
_entity_poly.pdbx_seq_one_letter_code
_entity_poly.pdbx_strand_id
1 'polypeptide(L)' 'GVDIALWDLAGKILNQSISELITGRYRDEIPLYYTENPPDMLDRSVYQDWVDNIKAHPDGYRTLKFGFEPLCGHGVHAFK' A
#
# COMPACT_ATOMS: atom_id res chain seq x y z
N GLY A 1 4.84 2.77 -18.72
CA GLY A 1 4.46 1.53 -19.40
C GLY A 1 5.62 0.96 -20.18
N VAL A 2 6.05 1.65 -21.24
CA VAL A 2 7.12 1.18 -22.15
C VAL A 2 8.42 0.83 -21.42
N ASP A 3 8.90 1.68 -20.51
CA ASP A 3 10.12 1.44 -19.74
C ASP A 3 10.08 0.12 -18.95
N ILE A 4 9.02 -0.12 -18.16
CA ILE A 4 8.83 -1.37 -17.41
C ILE A 4 8.82 -2.60 -18.35
N ALA A 5 8.20 -2.47 -19.53
CA ALA A 5 8.17 -3.56 -20.51
C ALA A 5 9.56 -3.85 -21.12
N LEU A 6 10.39 -2.83 -21.31
CA LEU A 6 11.77 -3.00 -21.78
C LEU A 6 12.65 -3.65 -20.71
N TRP A 7 12.46 -3.30 -19.43
CA TRP A 7 13.14 -3.97 -18.31
C TRP A 7 12.75 -5.45 -18.19
N ASP A 8 11.46 -5.78 -18.35
CA ASP A 8 10.98 -7.16 -18.38
C ASP A 8 11.56 -7.94 -19.57
N LEU A 9 11.61 -7.33 -20.77
CA LEU A 9 12.24 -7.92 -21.94
C LEU A 9 13.75 -8.17 -21.72
N ALA A 10 14.46 -7.20 -21.15
CA ALA A 10 15.88 -7.34 -20.84
C ALA A 10 16.14 -8.51 -19.87
N GLY A 11 15.32 -8.65 -18.82
CA GLY A 11 15.41 -9.78 -17.89
C GLY A 11 15.21 -11.14 -18.57
N LYS A 12 14.23 -11.24 -19.49
CA LYS A 12 13.96 -12.47 -20.26
C LYS A 12 15.10 -12.81 -21.23
N ILE A 13 15.66 -11.81 -21.92
CA ILE A 13 16.80 -12.01 -22.85
C ILE A 13 18.05 -12.47 -22.10
N LEU A 14 18.32 -11.87 -20.94
CA LEU A 14 19.51 -12.15 -20.14
C LEU A 14 19.34 -13.33 -19.18
N ASN A 15 18.13 -13.90 -19.09
CA ASN A 15 17.75 -14.93 -18.12
C ASN A 15 18.09 -14.53 -16.67
N GLN A 16 17.81 -13.27 -16.33
CA GLN A 16 18.04 -12.69 -15.01
C GLN A 16 16.77 -11.99 -14.53
N SER A 17 16.53 -12.03 -13.21
CA SER A 17 15.48 -11.19 -12.63
C SER A 17 15.87 -9.71 -12.73
N ILE A 18 14.89 -8.80 -12.73
CA ILE A 18 15.16 -7.36 -12.74
C ILE A 18 16.04 -6.97 -11.55
N SER A 19 15.83 -7.54 -10.35
CA SER A 19 16.66 -7.22 -9.18
C SER A 19 18.13 -7.53 -9.41
N GLU A 20 18.47 -8.65 -10.07
CA GLU A 20 19.86 -9.00 -10.39
C GLU A 20 20.49 -8.01 -11.38
N LEU A 21 19.69 -7.46 -12.31
CA LEU A 21 20.17 -6.42 -13.22
C LEU A 21 20.47 -5.09 -12.51
N ILE A 22 19.87 -4.84 -11.33
CA ILE A 22 19.97 -3.58 -10.58
C ILE A 22 20.65 -3.72 -9.21
N THR A 23 21.73 -4.51 -9.13
CA THR A 23 22.59 -4.71 -7.93
C THR A 23 22.17 -5.87 -7.01
N GLY A 24 21.18 -6.66 -7.42
CA GLY A 24 20.63 -7.75 -6.60
C GLY A 24 19.67 -7.27 -5.52
N ARG A 25 18.89 -8.20 -4.95
CA ARG A 25 17.95 -7.92 -3.86
C ARG A 25 18.62 -8.08 -2.48
N TYR A 26 18.37 -7.11 -1.59
CA TYR A 26 18.88 -7.14 -0.20
C TYR A 26 17.99 -7.94 0.77
N ARG A 27 16.76 -8.23 0.38
CA ARG A 27 15.78 -8.91 1.24
C ARG A 27 14.81 -9.72 0.41
N ASP A 28 14.24 -10.74 1.04
CA ASP A 28 13.34 -11.63 0.34
C ASP A 28 11.92 -11.09 0.23
N GLU A 29 11.51 -10.31 1.23
CA GLU A 29 10.13 -9.86 1.43
C GLU A 29 10.08 -8.35 1.69
N ILE A 30 8.98 -7.72 1.29
CA ILE A 30 8.70 -6.29 1.50
C ILE A 30 7.41 -6.18 2.32
N PRO A 31 7.45 -5.65 3.57
CA PRO A 31 6.24 -5.40 4.34
C PRO A 31 5.35 -4.39 3.63
N LEU A 32 4.08 -4.74 3.43
CA LEU A 32 3.09 -3.84 2.85
C LEU A 32 2.39 -3.03 3.95
N TYR A 33 2.00 -1.81 3.60
CA TYR A 33 0.98 -1.08 4.36
C TYR A 33 -0.37 -1.27 3.70
N TYR A 34 -1.43 -1.31 4.50
CA TYR A 34 -2.80 -1.38 4.02
C TYR A 34 -3.43 0.02 4.03
N THR A 35 -4.24 0.32 3.02
CA THR A 35 -4.91 1.63 2.90
C THR A 35 -6.41 1.44 2.99
N GLU A 36 -6.99 1.93 4.07
CA GLU A 36 -8.43 1.97 4.31
C GLU A 36 -8.73 3.13 5.26
N ASN A 37 -9.92 3.71 5.18
CA ASN A 37 -10.38 4.71 6.14
C ASN A 37 -11.54 4.15 6.98
N PRO A 38 -11.61 4.44 8.29
CA PRO A 38 -12.82 4.17 9.06
C PRO A 38 -14.03 4.92 8.45
N PRO A 39 -15.24 4.33 8.48
CA PRO A 39 -16.44 4.97 7.92
C PRO A 39 -16.81 6.29 8.61
N ASP A 40 -16.65 6.33 9.93
CA ASP A 40 -16.81 7.53 10.75
C ASP A 40 -15.69 7.56 11.79
N MET A 41 -14.89 8.63 11.77
CA MET A 41 -13.76 8.83 12.68
C MET A 41 -14.16 9.48 14.01
N LEU A 42 -15.37 10.06 14.10
CA LEU A 42 -15.87 10.75 15.27
C LEU A 42 -16.80 9.86 16.10
N ASP A 43 -17.40 8.83 15.50
CA ASP A 43 -18.10 7.78 16.22
C ASP A 43 -17.12 6.72 16.75
N ARG A 44 -16.99 6.67 18.08
CA ARG A 44 -16.10 5.73 18.77
C ARG A 44 -16.47 4.27 18.53
N SER A 45 -17.76 3.94 18.45
CA SER A 45 -18.21 2.57 18.25
C SER A 45 -17.84 2.07 16.85
N VAL A 46 -18.12 2.89 15.84
CA VAL A 46 -17.75 2.63 14.45
C VAL A 46 -16.23 2.50 14.28
N TYR A 47 -15.47 3.38 14.94
CA TYR A 47 -14.01 3.32 14.90
C TYR A 47 -13.46 2.04 15.53
N GLN A 48 -14.03 1.60 16.65
CA GLN A 48 -13.61 0.37 17.34
C GLN A 48 -13.89 -0.87 16.48
N ASP A 49 -15.08 -0.95 15.88
CA ASP A 49 -15.43 -2.04 14.96
C ASP A 49 -14.47 -2.09 13.76
N TRP A 50 -14.13 -0.94 13.19
CA TRP A 50 -13.14 -0.84 12.13
C TRP A 50 -11.75 -1.36 12.56
N VAL A 51 -11.26 -0.94 13.74
CA VAL A 51 -9.99 -1.43 14.29
C VAL A 51 -9.98 -2.95 14.45
N ASP A 52 -11.07 -3.52 14.95
CA ASP A 52 -11.18 -4.96 15.19
C ASP A 52 -11.23 -5.74 13.87
N ASN A 53 -11.89 -5.19 12.84
CA ASN A 53 -11.86 -5.74 11.48
C ASN A 53 -10.45 -5.73 10.86
N ILE A 54 -9.69 -4.62 11.00
CA ILE A 54 -8.29 -4.58 10.52
C ILE A 54 -7.45 -5.64 11.22
N LYS A 55 -7.56 -5.76 12.55
CA LYS A 55 -6.79 -6.76 13.32
C LYS A 55 -7.14 -8.19 12.94
N ALA A 56 -8.40 -8.44 12.57
CA ALA A 56 -8.89 -9.73 12.12
C ALA A 56 -8.64 -10.00 10.63
N HIS A 57 -8.08 -9.04 9.88
CA HIS A 57 -7.88 -9.19 8.44
C HIS A 57 -6.99 -10.40 8.13
N PRO A 58 -7.37 -11.31 7.22
CA PRO A 58 -6.66 -12.56 6.97
C PRO A 58 -5.19 -12.38 6.55
N ASP A 59 -4.89 -11.27 5.87
CA ASP A 59 -3.52 -10.92 5.46
C ASP A 59 -2.63 -10.39 6.60
N GLY A 60 -3.19 -10.12 7.79
CA GLY A 60 -2.43 -9.78 8.99
C GLY A 60 -1.64 -8.46 8.92
N TYR A 61 -2.20 -7.44 8.29
CA TYR A 61 -1.54 -6.14 8.11
C TYR A 61 -1.08 -5.52 9.43
N ARG A 62 0.17 -5.01 9.45
CA ARG A 62 0.78 -4.38 10.64
C ARG A 62 0.95 -2.87 10.52
N THR A 63 0.83 -2.34 9.30
CA THR A 63 1.01 -0.93 9.00
C THR A 63 -0.21 -0.45 8.22
N LEU A 64 -0.81 0.65 8.65
CA LEU A 64 -1.96 1.27 8.01
C LEU A 64 -1.59 2.67 7.49
N LYS A 65 -2.19 3.04 6.36
CA LYS A 65 -2.28 4.41 5.87
C LYS A 65 -3.75 4.78 5.73
N PHE A 66 -4.20 5.78 6.47
CA PHE A 66 -5.53 6.36 6.34
C PHE A 66 -5.40 7.87 6.27
N GLY A 67 -6.36 8.50 5.61
CA GLY A 67 -6.40 9.94 5.40
C GLY A 67 -7.39 10.62 6.35
N PHE A 68 -7.29 11.93 6.45
CA PHE A 68 -8.14 12.77 7.32
C PHE A 68 -9.19 13.56 6.54
N GLU A 69 -9.36 13.27 5.25
CA GLU A 69 -10.34 13.92 4.38
C GLU A 69 -11.77 13.89 4.97
N PRO A 70 -12.22 12.79 5.61
CA PRO A 70 -13.54 12.78 6.27
C PRO A 70 -13.67 13.75 7.45
N LEU A 71 -12.57 14.09 8.13
CA LEU A 71 -12.56 15.01 9.27
C LEU A 71 -12.49 16.48 8.85
N CYS A 72 -11.92 16.76 7.68
CA CYS A 72 -11.67 18.13 7.21
C CYS A 72 -12.88 18.76 6.50
N GLY A 73 -14.02 18.05 6.40
CA GLY A 73 -15.14 18.43 5.56
C GLY A 73 -14.84 18.19 4.08
N HIS A 74 -15.85 17.78 3.31
CA HIS A 74 -15.71 17.57 1.87
C HIS A 74 -15.11 18.83 1.21
N GLY A 75 -13.89 18.74 0.67
CA GLY A 75 -13.35 19.79 -0.22
C GLY A 75 -11.96 20.35 0.06
N VAL A 76 -11.06 19.66 0.74
CA VAL A 76 -9.63 19.96 0.57
C VAL A 76 -9.09 19.15 -0.61
N HIS A 77 -9.15 19.76 -1.80
CA HIS A 77 -8.30 19.39 -2.92
C HIS A 77 -6.84 19.43 -2.46
N ALA A 78 -6.30 18.29 -2.06
CA ALA A 78 -4.89 18.14 -1.77
C ALA A 78 -4.12 18.40 -3.08
N PHE A 79 -3.43 19.54 -3.11
CA PHE A 79 -2.32 19.94 -3.98
C PHE A 79 -2.32 19.38 -5.41
N LYS A 80 -2.68 20.24 -6.38
CA LYS A 80 -2.21 20.10 -7.77
C LYS A 80 -0.71 20.35 -7.85
#